data_AF-A0A7S8EQZ5-F1
#
_entry.id   AF-A0A7S8EQZ5-F1
#
_cell.length_a   1.000
_cell.length_b   1.000
_cell.length_c   1.000
_cell.angle_alpha   90.00
_cell.angle_beta   90.00
_cell.angle_gamma   90.00
#
_symmetry.space_group_name_H-M   'P 1'
#
loop_
_entity.id
_entity.type
_entity.pdbx_description
1 polymer ?
#
loop_
_entity_poly.entity_id
_entity_poly.type
_entity_poly.pdbx_seq_one_letter_code
_entity_poly.pdbx_strand_id
1 'polypeptide(L)'
;MFAFYQLKRCSVLFNMRLQIGLYVDCERKEAHFSMSVDGRITPITWTEPRWFEVETPAKAEDWFRRIAMDSIAERLWIEKRNAAAEA
;
A
#
# COMPACT_ATOMS: atom_id res chain seq x y z
N MET A 1 26.38 -2.91 2.99
CA MET A 1 25.64 -2.12 1.97
C MET A 1 24.39 -2.92 1.62
N PHE A 2 23.19 -2.35 1.77
CA PHE A 2 21.93 -3.00 1.38
C PHE A 2 21.50 -2.44 0.01
N ALA A 3 21.31 -3.31 -0.98
CA ALA A 3 20.93 -2.90 -2.34
C ALA A 3 19.41 -2.70 -2.48
N PHE A 4 18.60 -3.54 -1.82
CA PHE A 4 17.14 -3.50 -1.90
C PHE A 4 16.49 -4.00 -0.60
N TYR A 5 15.25 -3.57 -0.36
CA TYR A 5 14.38 -4.17 0.66
C TYR A 5 12.90 -3.99 0.32
N GLN A 6 12.07 -4.86 0.90
CA GLN A 6 10.63 -4.91 0.63
C GLN A 6 9.84 -5.07 1.92
N LEU A 7 8.80 -4.25 2.10
CA LEU A 7 7.84 -4.33 3.19
C LEU A 7 6.48 -4.77 2.66
N LYS A 8 5.77 -5.62 3.39
CA LYS A 8 4.43 -6.11 3.02
C LYS A 8 3.53 -6.19 4.23
N ARG A 9 2.25 -5.85 4.05
CA ARG A 9 1.18 -6.08 5.02
C ARG A 9 -0.03 -6.67 4.31
N CYS A 10 -0.71 -7.59 5.00
CA CYS A 10 -1.93 -8.23 4.53
C CYS A 10 -2.95 -8.21 5.67
N SER A 11 -4.18 -7.83 5.36
CA SER A 11 -5.30 -7.88 6.30
C SER A 11 -6.56 -8.36 5.59
N VAL A 12 -7.50 -8.92 6.36
CA VAL A 12 -8.83 -9.27 5.90
C VAL A 12 -9.82 -8.43 6.68
N LEU A 13 -10.52 -7.54 6.00
CA LEU A 13 -11.43 -6.54 6.58
C LEU A 13 -12.67 -6.46 5.71
N PHE A 14 -13.87 -6.37 6.30
CA PHE A 14 -15.13 -6.28 5.54
C PHE A 14 -15.30 -7.36 4.46
N ASN A 15 -14.84 -8.59 4.72
CA ASN A 15 -14.80 -9.71 3.76
C ASN A 15 -13.97 -9.42 2.49
N MET A 16 -12.98 -8.54 2.60
CA MET A 16 -12.05 -8.14 1.55
C MET A 16 -10.61 -8.41 2.00
N ARG A 17 -9.81 -9.07 1.16
CA ARG A 17 -8.37 -9.27 1.41
C ARG A 17 -7.60 -8.08 0.85
N LEU A 18 -7.07 -7.23 1.73
CA LEU A 18 -6.25 -6.08 1.36
C LEU A 18 -4.77 -6.41 1.58
N GLN A 19 -3.98 -6.27 0.53
CA GLN A 19 -2.53 -6.43 0.54
C GLN A 19 -1.85 -5.14 0.07
N ILE A 20 -0.85 -4.69 0.81
CA ILE A 20 -0.03 -3.54 0.43
C ILE A 20 1.45 -3.93 0.47
N GLY A 21 2.23 -3.36 -0.44
CA GLY A 21 3.66 -3.62 -0.54
C GLY A 21 4.44 -2.36 -0.89
N LEU A 22 5.58 -2.18 -0.24
CA LEU A 22 6.56 -1.15 -0.56
C LEU A 22 7.86 -1.85 -1.00
N TYR A 23 8.33 -1.54 -2.21
CA TYR A 23 9.61 -1.96 -2.75
C TYR A 23 10.55 -0.75 -2.81
N VAL A 24 11.80 -0.91 -2.35
CA VAL A 24 12.80 0.17 -2.36
C VAL A 24 14.09 -0.34 -2.99
N ASP A 25 14.57 0.40 -4.00
CA ASP A 25 15.85 0.19 -4.69
C ASP A 25 16.80 1.34 -4.32
N CYS A 26 17.84 1.03 -3.54
CA CYS A 26 18.77 2.04 -3.04
C CYS A 26 19.80 2.49 -4.07
N GLU A 27 20.11 1.66 -5.05
CA GLU A 27 21.06 2.00 -6.11
C GLU A 27 20.41 2.97 -7.11
N ARG A 28 19.14 2.71 -7.47
CA ARG A 28 18.36 3.55 -8.37
C ARG A 28 17.71 4.75 -7.69
N LYS A 29 17.65 4.74 -6.35
CA LYS A 29 16.91 5.73 -5.55
C LYS A 29 15.42 5.76 -5.91
N GLU A 30 14.86 4.57 -6.11
CA GLU A 30 13.48 4.38 -6.52
C GLU A 30 12.70 3.68 -5.40
N ALA A 31 11.42 4.04 -5.26
CA ALA A 31 10.50 3.37 -4.37
C ALA A 31 9.17 3.16 -5.08
N HIS A 32 8.65 1.94 -5.02
CA HIS A 32 7.39 1.56 -5.66
C HIS A 32 6.43 1.03 -4.62
N PHE A 33 5.22 1.58 -4.64
CA PHE A 33 4.14 1.17 -3.78
C PHE A 33 3.08 0.40 -4.57
N SER A 34 2.53 -0.65 -3.99
CA SER A 34 1.54 -1.50 -4.63
C SER A 34 0.42 -1.86 -3.67
N MET A 35 -0.79 -1.98 -4.20
CA MET A 35 -1.98 -2.40 -3.47
C MET A 35 -2.71 -3.47 -4.27
N SER A 36 -3.19 -4.51 -3.59
CA SER A 36 -4.00 -5.57 -4.15
C SER A 36 -5.21 -5.81 -3.26
N VAL A 37 -6.36 -5.95 -3.91
CA VAL A 37 -7.66 -6.21 -3.28
C VAL A 37 -8.19 -7.52 -3.85
N ASP A 38 -8.42 -8.51 -2.98
CA ASP A 38 -8.91 -9.84 -3.37
C ASP A 38 -8.05 -10.50 -4.46
N GLY A 39 -6.73 -10.23 -4.45
CA GLY A 39 -5.78 -10.74 -5.44
C GLY A 39 -5.67 -9.93 -6.73
N ARG A 40 -6.41 -8.82 -6.86
CA ARG A 40 -6.35 -7.92 -8.02
C ARG A 40 -5.57 -6.65 -7.68
N ILE A 41 -4.54 -6.35 -8.47
CA ILE A 41 -3.80 -5.09 -8.33
C ILE A 41 -4.77 -3.93 -8.56
N THR A 42 -4.92 -3.09 -7.55
CA THR A 42 -5.83 -1.95 -7.58
C THR A 42 -5.00 -0.68 -7.74
N PRO A 43 -5.34 0.19 -8.71
CA PRO A 43 -4.68 1.48 -8.85
C PRO A 43 -4.76 2.28 -7.56
N ILE A 44 -3.65 2.91 -7.19
CA ILE A 44 -3.56 3.72 -5.98
C ILE A 44 -3.84 5.16 -6.36
N THR A 45 -4.72 5.82 -5.61
CA THR A 45 -5.09 7.23 -5.84
C THR A 45 -4.39 8.21 -4.88
N TRP A 46 -3.57 7.72 -3.96
CA TRP A 46 -2.79 8.55 -3.04
C TRP A 46 -1.31 8.64 -3.44
N THR A 47 -0.60 9.57 -2.81
CA THR A 47 0.80 9.92 -3.12
C THR A 47 1.75 8.77 -2.78
N GLU A 48 2.60 8.40 -3.74
CA GLU A 48 3.75 7.52 -3.51
C GLU A 48 4.75 8.17 -2.53
N PRO A 49 5.54 7.37 -1.79
CA PRO A 49 6.56 7.92 -0.90
C PRO A 49 7.58 8.72 -1.71
N ARG A 50 7.98 9.89 -1.19
CA ARG A 50 9.15 10.58 -1.73
C ARG A 50 10.41 9.84 -1.29
N TRP A 51 11.45 9.83 -2.14
CA TRP A 51 12.70 9.09 -1.85
C TRP A 51 13.26 9.34 -0.44
N PHE A 52 13.34 10.60 0.00
CA PHE A 52 13.88 10.95 1.32
C PHE A 52 13.08 10.41 2.51
N GLU A 53 11.82 10.03 2.29
CA GLU A 53 10.94 9.42 3.29
C GLU A 53 11.21 7.92 3.47
N VAL A 54 11.92 7.30 2.52
CA VAL A 54 12.13 5.84 2.45
C VAL A 54 13.58 5.50 2.07
N GLU A 55 14.54 6.42 2.18
CA GLU A 55 15.92 6.19 1.74
C GLU A 55 16.72 5.25 2.68
N THR A 56 16.16 4.85 3.82
CA THR A 56 16.75 3.88 4.75
C THR A 56 15.69 2.89 5.23
N PRO A 57 16.06 1.66 5.64
CA PRO A 57 15.11 0.68 6.15
C PRO A 57 14.22 1.21 7.28
N ALA A 58 14.78 1.93 8.26
CA ALA A 58 14.03 2.50 9.37
C ALA A 58 13.00 3.53 8.90
N LYS A 59 13.41 4.45 8.00
CA LYS A 59 12.50 5.44 7.41
C LYS A 59 11.37 4.78 6.62
N ALA A 60 11.69 3.75 5.84
CA ALA A 60 10.71 3.02 5.06
C ALA A 60 9.72 2.27 5.96
N GLU A 61 10.18 1.66 7.06
CA GLU A 61 9.29 1.07 8.06
C GLU A 61 8.36 2.11 8.68
N ASP A 62 8.89 3.24 9.11
CA ASP A 62 8.09 4.33 9.69
C ASP A 62 7.08 4.90 8.70
N TRP A 63 7.47 5.07 7.43
CA TRP A 63 6.54 5.45 6.37
C TRP A 63 5.46 4.39 6.17
N PHE A 64 5.84 3.12 6.06
CA PHE A 64 4.91 2.02 5.79
C PHE A 64 3.94 1.74 6.94
N ARG A 65 4.35 1.99 8.19
CA ARG A 65 3.50 1.89 9.38
C ARG A 65 2.41 2.96 9.44
N ARG A 66 2.63 4.14 8.85
CA ARG A 66 1.63 5.22 8.77
C ARG A 66 0.42 4.87 7.91
N ILE A 67 0.50 3.80 7.11
CA ILE A 67 -0.62 3.35 6.28
C ILE A 67 -1.71 2.71 7.15
N ALA A 68 -2.82 3.42 7.27
CA ALA A 68 -4.03 2.98 7.97
C ALA A 68 -4.85 2.03 7.07
N MET A 69 -4.54 0.73 7.13
CA MET A 69 -5.21 -0.30 6.32
C MET A 69 -6.73 -0.35 6.56
N ASP A 70 -7.18 -0.10 7.79
CA ASP A 70 -8.60 -0.15 8.16
C ASP A 70 -9.41 0.94 7.44
N SER A 71 -8.90 2.17 7.44
CA SER A 71 -9.52 3.30 6.74
C SER A 71 -9.57 3.08 5.22
N ILE A 72 -8.53 2.45 4.65
CA ILE A 72 -8.50 2.10 3.22
C ILE A 72 -9.58 1.05 2.90
N ALA A 73 -9.66 -0.01 3.70
CA ALA A 73 -10.62 -1.08 3.50
C ALA A 73 -12.06 -0.58 3.64
N GLU A 74 -12.33 0.28 4.62
CA GLU A 74 -13.63 0.91 4.83
C GLU A 74 -14.06 1.72 3.61
N ARG A 75 -13.19 2.60 3.09
CA ARG A 75 -13.49 3.41 1.91
C ARG A 75 -13.79 2.55 0.69
N LEU A 76 -12.96 1.54 0.42
CA LEU A 76 -13.18 0.62 -0.71
C LEU A 76 -14.47 -0.18 -0.58
N TRP A 77 -14.87 -0.52 0.65
CA TRP A 77 -16.14 -1.20 0.90
C TRP A 77 -17.34 -0.29 0.61
N ILE A 78 -17.28 1.00 1.02
CA ILE A 78 -18.32 2.00 0.69
C ILE A 78 -18.43 2.17 -0.83
N GLU A 79 -17.30 2.33 -1.53
CA GLU A 79 -17.25 2.46 -2.99
C GLU A 79 -17.88 1.23 -3.69
N LYS A 80 -17.52 0.01 -3.26
CA LYS A 80 -18.14 -1.23 -3.77
C LYS A 80 -19.66 -1.28 -3.51
N ARG A 81 -20.12 -0.84 -2.33
CA ARG A 81 -21.55 -0.83 -1.98
C ARG A 81 -22.34 0.16 -2.81
N ASN A 82 -21.80 1.35 -3.05
CA ASN A 82 -22.49 2.36 -3.87
C ASN A 82 -22.59 1.91 -5.33
N ALA A 83 -21.51 1.39 -5.89
CA ALA A 83 -21.51 0.84 -7.26
C ALA A 83 -22.53 -0.29 -7.44
N ALA A 84 -22.77 -1.10 -6.40
CA ALA A 84 -23.78 -2.16 -6.42
C ALA A 84 -25.23 -1.66 -6.25
N ALA A 85 -25.43 -0.46 -5.70
CA ALA A 85 -26.76 0.14 -5.52
C ALA A 85 -27.21 0.96 -6.75
N GLU A 86 -26.27 1.38 -7.59
CA GLU A 86 -26.50 2.10 -8.84
C GLU A 86 -26.76 1.17 -10.05
N ALA A 87 -26.52 -0.14 -9.89
CA ALA A 87 -26.71 -1.19 -10.91
C ALA A 87 -28.05 -1.92 -10.72
#